data_AF-A0A850Q9Y0-F1
#
_entry.id   AF-A0A850Q9Y0-F1
#
_cell.length_a   1.000
_cell.length_b   1.000
_cell.length_c   1.000
_cell.angle_alpha   90.00
_cell.angle_beta   90.00
_cell.angle_gamma   90.00
#
_symmetry.space_group_name_H-M   'P 1'
#
loop_
_entity.id
_entity.type
_entity.pdbx_description
1 polymer ?
#
loop_
_entity_poly.entity_id
_entity_poly.type
_entity_poly.pdbx_seq_one_letter_code
_entity_poly.pdbx_strand_id
1 'polypeptide(L)' 'MNHKVFSLEGRLTQLRTKHEALKARIARELKRPAPCTSTLQTLKRQRLRIKDDMVRCIAQLQRVRSAGRLQARSI' A
#
# COMPACT_ATOMS: atom_id res chain seq x y z
N MET A 1 -1.55 7.46 -22.15
CA MET A 1 -0.82 7.24 -20.88
C MET A 1 -1.66 7.46 -19.60
N ASN A 2 -2.89 7.97 -19.66
CA ASN A 2 -3.70 8.28 -18.47
C ASN A 2 -4.27 7.05 -17.72
N HIS A 3 -4.60 5.98 -18.43
CA HIS A 3 -5.16 4.76 -17.82
C HIS A 3 -4.20 4.08 -16.83
N LYS A 4 -2.89 4.16 -17.08
CA LYS A 4 -1.87 3.52 -16.23
C LYS A 4 -1.70 4.25 -14.90
N VAL A 5 -1.75 5.58 -14.92
CA VAL A 5 -1.71 6.40 -13.68
C VAL A 5 -2.95 6.12 -12.84
N PHE A 6 -4.14 6.16 -13.45
CA PHE A 6 -5.40 5.87 -12.76
C PHE A 6 -5.42 4.47 -12.14
N SER A 7 -4.94 3.46 -12.86
CA SER A 7 -4.81 2.09 -12.35
C SER A 7 -3.86 1.98 -11.14
N LEU A 8 -2.71 2.66 -11.19
CA LEU A 8 -1.75 2.68 -10.08
C LEU A 8 -2.29 3.43 -8.85
N GLU A 9 -3.03 4.51 -9.05
CA GLU A 9 -3.72 5.24 -7.98
C GLU A 9 -4.80 4.38 -7.32
N GLY A 10 -5.63 3.71 -8.12
CA GLY A 10 -6.64 2.77 -7.63
C GLY A 10 -6.01 1.64 -6.81
N ARG A 11 -4.92 1.05 -7.30
CA ARG A 11 -4.17 0.02 -6.57
C ARG A 11 -3.60 0.56 -5.25
N LEU A 12 -3.05 1.77 -5.24
CA LEU A 12 -2.51 2.39 -4.02
C LEU A 12 -3.61 2.60 -2.97
N THR A 13 -4.78 3.08 -3.38
CA THR A 13 -5.94 3.24 -2.49
C THR A 13 -6.37 1.91 -1.88
N GLN A 14 -6.47 0.85 -2.68
CA GLN A 14 -6.80 -0.49 -2.17
C GLN A 14 -5.76 -1.01 -1.17
N LEU A 15 -4.46 -0.81 -1.45
CA LEU A 15 -3.39 -1.20 -0.53
C LEU A 15 -3.46 -0.44 0.79
N ARG A 16 -3.78 0.86 0.76
CA ARG A 16 -3.99 1.68 1.97
C ARG A 16 -5.16 1.17 2.80
N THR A 17 -6.31 0.89 2.18
CA THR A 17 -7.47 0.33 2.88
C THR A 17 -7.14 -1.00 3.54
N LYS A 18 -6.44 -1.91 2.83
CA LYS A 18 -6.01 -3.20 3.40
C LYS A 18 -5.02 -3.02 4.54
N HIS A 19 -4.09 -2.07 4.43
CA HIS A 19 -3.12 -1.77 5.49
C HIS A 19 -3.82 -1.29 6.77
N GLU A 20 -4.78 -0.38 6.66
CA GLU A 20 -5.54 0.11 7.82
C GLU A 20 -6.43 -0.99 8.43
N ALA A 21 -7.05 -1.85 7.61
CA ALA A 21 -7.77 -3.02 8.10
C ALA A 21 -6.86 -3.98 8.89
N LEU A 22 -5.63 -4.21 8.43
CA LEU A 22 -4.65 -5.02 9.17
C LEU A 22 -4.23 -4.36 10.49
N LYS A 23 -4.02 -3.05 10.52
CA LYS A 23 -3.76 -2.32 11.77
C LYS A 23 -4.90 -2.48 12.77
N ALA A 24 -6.14 -2.34 12.32
CA ALA A 24 -7.32 -2.56 13.16
C ALA A 24 -7.42 -4.00 13.67
N ARG A 25 -7.08 -5.00 12.86
CA ARG A 25 -7.03 -6.42 13.29
C ARG A 25 -5.94 -6.67 14.32
N ILE A 26 -4.74 -6.11 14.15
CA ILE A 26 -3.65 -6.20 15.13
C ILE A 26 -4.07 -5.56 16.45
N ALA A 27 -4.66 -4.36 16.41
CA ALA A 27 -5.12 -3.68 17.61
C ALA A 27 -6.21 -4.47 18.35
N ARG A 28 -7.15 -5.10 17.62
CA ARG A 28 -8.15 -5.98 18.23
C ARG A 28 -7.54 -7.21 18.89
N GLU A 29 -6.56 -7.85 18.24
CA GLU A 29 -5.91 -9.03 18.80
C GLU A 29 -5.09 -8.70 20.06
N LEU A 30 -4.38 -7.56 20.07
CA LEU A 30 -3.63 -7.09 21.23
C LEU A 30 -4.51 -6.73 22.43
N LYS A 31 -5.79 -6.40 22.20
CA LYS A 31 -6.76 -6.11 23.27
C LYS A 31 -7.34 -7.37 23.93
N ARG A 32 -7.06 -8.57 23.39
CA ARG A 32 -7.54 -9.82 23.98
C ARG A 32 -6.79 -10.11 25.28
N PRO A 33 -7.45 -10.69 26.31
CA PRO A 33 -6.79 -11.06 27.57
C PRO A 33 -5.59 -12.02 27.40
N ALA A 34 -5.65 -12.89 26.39
CA ALA A 34 -4.54 -13.76 25.98
C ALA A 34 -4.35 -13.67 24.44
N PRO A 35 -3.55 -12.71 23.95
CA PRO A 35 -3.34 -12.51 22.51
C PRO A 35 -2.67 -13.72 21.87
N CYS A 36 -3.16 -14.15 20.70
CA CYS A 36 -2.54 -15.21 19.94
C CYS A 36 -1.29 -14.69 19.21
N THR A 37 -0.12 -15.07 19.69
CA THR A 37 1.18 -14.60 19.17
C THR A 37 1.40 -15.00 17.71
N SER A 38 1.01 -16.21 17.29
CA SER A 38 1.11 -16.68 15.91
C SER A 38 0.21 -15.86 14.96
N THR A 39 -0.99 -15.51 15.41
CA THR A 39 -1.92 -14.62 14.69
C THR A 39 -1.33 -13.22 14.56
N LEU A 40 -0.81 -12.65 15.65
CA LEU A 40 -0.16 -11.34 15.64
C LEU A 40 1.03 -11.30 14.69
N GLN A 41 1.90 -12.31 14.72
CA GLN A 41 3.04 -12.40 13.82
C GLN A 41 2.59 -12.45 12.36
N THR A 42 1.57 -13.25 12.05
CA THR A 42 1.02 -13.35 10.70
C THR A 42 0.43 -12.02 10.22
N LEU A 43 -0.35 -11.35 11.06
CA LEU A 43 -0.91 -10.03 10.75
C LEU A 43 0.18 -8.97 10.55
N LYS A 44 1.22 -8.97 11.39
CA LYS A 44 2.36 -8.05 11.27
C LYS A 44 3.15 -8.28 9.98
N ARG A 45 3.41 -9.54 9.60
CA ARG A 45 4.06 -9.90 8.33
C ARG A 45 3.23 -9.46 7.12
N GLN A 46 1.91 -9.71 7.14
CA GLN A 46 1.00 -9.24 6.09
C GLN A 46 1.04 -7.71 5.97
N ARG A 47 1.03 -6.99 7.10
CA ARG A 47 1.10 -5.53 7.12
C ARG A 47 2.42 -5.01 6.52
N LEU A 48 3.54 -5.65 6.86
CA LEU A 48 4.86 -5.31 6.32
C LEU A 48 4.88 -5.49 4.79
N ARG A 49 4.39 -6.63 4.28
CA ARG A 49 4.31 -6.87 2.84
C ARG A 49 3.47 -5.82 2.12
N ILE A 50 2.31 -5.46 2.65
CA ILE A 50 1.47 -4.39 2.06
C ILE A 50 2.20 -3.04 2.09
N LYS A 51 2.95 -2.73 3.15
CA LYS A 51 3.78 -1.52 3.20
C LYS A 51 4.81 -1.50 2.08
N ASP A 52 5.51 -2.61 1.85
CA ASP A 52 6.50 -2.71 0.77
C ASP A 52 5.83 -2.59 -0.62
N ASP A 53 4.65 -3.22 -0.80
CA ASP A 53 3.86 -3.10 -2.02
C ASP A 53 3.45 -1.63 -2.30
N MET A 54 3.05 -0.89 -1.26
CA MET A 54 2.73 0.54 -1.38
C MET A 54 3.96 1.34 -1.81
N VAL A 55 5.12 1.11 -1.21
CA VAL A 55 6.37 1.79 -1.59
C VAL A 55 6.69 1.54 -3.06
N ARG A 56 6.59 0.28 -3.53
CA ARG A 56 6.80 -0.03 -4.95
C ARG A 56 5.79 0.66 -5.85
N CYS A 57 4.51 0.68 -5.48
CA CYS A 57 3.46 1.33 -6.25
C CYS A 57 3.67 2.85 -6.33
N ILE A 58 4.07 3.49 -5.22
CA ILE A 58 4.39 4.93 -5.17
C ILE A 58 5.59 5.23 -6.08
N ALA A 59 6.66 4.44 -6.01
CA ALA A 59 7.83 4.62 -6.85
C ALA A 59 7.49 4.46 -8.35
N GLN A 60 6.63 3.50 -8.70
CA GLN A 60 6.14 3.34 -10.07
C GLN A 60 5.31 4.54 -10.53
N LEU A 61 4.41 5.03 -9.68
CA LEU A 61 3.55 6.17 -9.96
C LEU A 61 4.36 7.46 -10.13
N GLN A 62 5.39 7.67 -9.30
CA GLN A 62 6.35 8.77 -9.46
C GLN A 62 7.08 8.70 -10.80
N ARG A 63 7.58 7.52 -11.19
CA ARG A 63 8.25 7.33 -12.50
C ARG A 63 7.32 7.67 -13.68
N VAL A 64 6.09 7.16 -13.67
CA VAL A 64 5.12 7.41 -14.75
C VAL A 64 4.76 8.90 -14.82
N ARG A 65 4.56 9.57 -13.68
CA ARG A 65 4.28 11.00 -13.64
C ARG A 65 5.46 11.85 -14.09
N SER A 66 6.69 11.48 -13.73
CA SER A 66 7.90 12.18 -14.18
C SER A 66 8.12 12.02 -15.69
N ALA A 67 7.90 10.82 -16.23
CA ALA A 67 7.95 10.58 -17.68
C ALA A 67 6.91 11.42 -18.44
N GLY A 68 5.69 11.56 -17.89
CA GLY A 68 4.66 12.43 -18.47
C GLY A 68 5.01 13.93 -18.45
N ARG A 69 5.73 14.41 -17.42
CA ARG A 69 6.18 15.81 -17.34
C ARG A 69 7.28 16.17 -18.35
N LEU A 70 8.14 15.21 -18.71
CA LEU A 70 9.17 15.43 -19.74
C LEU A 70 8.57 15.57 -21.14
N GLN A 71 7.46 14.88 -21.43
CA GLN A 71 6.75 14.97 -22.70
C GLN A 71 6.05 16.32 -22.91
N ALA A 72 5.58 16.97 -21.85
CA ALA A 72 4.85 18.24 -21.93
C ALA A 72 5.73 19.49 -22.15
N ARG A 73 7.06 19.36 -22.10
CA ARG A 73 8.04 20.46 -22.20
C ARG A 73 8.70 20.59 -23.57
N SER A 74 8.32 19.77 -24.56
CA SER A 74 8.94 19.73 -25.89
C SER A 74 8.13 20.46 -26.98
N ILE A 75 7.39 21.53 -26.63
CA ILE A 75 6.64 22.37 -27.57
C ILE A 75 7.05 23.82 -27.35
#